data_AF-A0A8H2E699-F1
#
_entry.id   AF-A0A8H2E699-F1
#
_cell.length_a   1.000
_cell.length_b   1.000
_cell.length_c   1.000
_cell.angle_alpha   90.00
_cell.angle_beta   90.00
_cell.angle_gamma   90.00
#
_symmetry.space_group_name_H-M   'P 1'
#
loop_
_entity.id
_entity.type
_entity.pdbx_description
1 polymer ?
#
loop_
_entity_poly.entity_id
_entity_poly.type
_entity_poly.pdbx_seq_one_letter_code
_entity_poly.pdbx_strand_id
1 'polypeptide(L)'
;MQDVIDRRPYEVFIAGTANVEAKEFVRFKTAVLEQQALALQAHKSNTQNQSRDFNIRPQHQIIYHDRNDRINVKFSQETTVIMSYPASSDLLWEITRNNSSFLVKRKTGSGVRLSRDPLNLRNVHSRKHSGAVNNQAIGIVPSGKGGISLLTKKKGTGATISQSYKPSKTSRKAYVQIANSTTKKGYRADLREDAIARASALIRSYRKSVKPTKESKPRGSKAKASAASAASADL
;
A
#
# COMPACT_ATOMS: atom_id res chain seq x y z
N MET A 1 10.94 79.15 -12.76
CA MET A 1 11.97 79.85 -11.98
C MET A 1 11.89 79.25 -10.58
N GLN A 2 12.88 78.45 -10.18
CA GLN A 2 14.21 78.88 -9.71
C GLN A 2 14.05 79.67 -8.39
N ASP A 3 14.39 79.08 -7.23
CA ASP A 3 15.76 78.80 -6.73
C ASP A 3 16.24 80.00 -5.88
N VAL A 4 17.00 79.89 -4.77
CA VAL A 4 17.54 78.71 -4.05
C VAL A 4 17.93 79.12 -2.61
N ILE A 5 17.90 78.16 -1.66
CA ILE A 5 18.64 78.09 -0.36
C ILE A 5 18.83 79.37 0.49
N ASP A 6 18.43 79.30 1.77
CA ASP A 6 19.40 79.63 2.84
C ASP A 6 19.35 78.68 4.06
N ARG A 7 20.38 78.77 4.92
CA ARG A 7 20.99 77.62 5.61
C ARG A 7 20.43 77.26 7.00
N ARG A 8 20.55 75.96 7.33
CA ARG A 8 20.56 75.36 8.70
C ARG A 8 21.68 75.96 9.58
N PRO A 9 21.60 75.98 10.94
CA PRO A 9 21.79 74.75 11.77
C PRO A 9 21.13 74.68 13.19
N TYR A 10 21.26 73.48 13.81
CA TYR A 10 21.10 73.08 15.25
C TYR A 10 19.78 73.39 16.00
N GLU A 11 19.20 72.52 16.84
CA GLU A 11 19.25 71.03 16.96
C GLU A 11 17.86 70.53 17.46
N VAL A 12 17.56 69.53 18.31
CA VAL A 12 18.29 68.61 19.24
C VAL A 12 17.48 67.28 19.41
N PHE A 13 17.98 66.36 20.24
CA PHE A 13 17.26 65.22 20.89
C PHE A 13 16.82 64.00 20.06
N ILE A 14 17.64 62.95 20.14
CA ILE A 14 17.25 61.54 19.91
C ILE A 14 17.17 60.83 21.27
N ALA A 15 15.98 60.35 21.66
CA ALA A 15 15.80 59.21 22.60
C ALA A 15 14.31 58.82 22.70
N GLY A 16 13.95 57.54 22.50
CA GLY A 16 12.61 57.06 22.86
C GLY A 16 12.16 55.71 22.29
N THR A 17 12.28 55.51 20.98
CA THR A 17 11.55 54.44 20.25
C THR A 17 12.03 53.01 20.51
N ALA A 18 13.33 52.79 20.73
CA ALA A 18 13.92 51.44 20.82
C ALA A 18 13.49 50.60 22.04
N ASN A 19 12.92 51.21 23.08
CA ASN A 19 12.64 50.54 24.37
C ASN A 19 11.25 49.88 24.47
N VAL A 20 10.41 49.98 23.44
CA VAL A 20 9.06 49.38 23.42
C VAL A 20 9.09 47.99 22.77
N GLU A 21 9.57 47.89 21.51
CA GLU A 21 9.64 46.61 20.77
C GLU A 21 10.41 45.55 21.54
N ALA A 22 11.53 45.89 22.18
CA ALA A 22 12.32 44.96 22.97
C ALA A 22 11.53 44.35 24.14
N LYS A 23 10.65 45.11 24.79
CA LYS A 23 9.80 44.64 25.89
C LYS A 23 8.66 43.76 25.39
N GLU A 24 8.03 44.13 24.27
CA GLU A 24 6.98 43.31 23.67
C GLU A 24 7.52 42.00 23.11
N PHE A 25 8.71 42.01 22.48
CA PHE A 25 9.36 40.80 21.98
C PHE A 25 9.75 39.83 23.11
N VAL A 26 10.25 40.35 24.25
CA VAL A 26 10.48 39.52 25.45
C VAL A 26 9.17 38.94 25.99
N ARG A 27 8.12 39.77 26.12
CA ARG A 27 6.80 39.35 26.62
C ARG A 27 6.12 38.30 25.72
N PHE A 28 6.29 38.41 24.41
CA PHE A 28 5.83 37.42 23.45
C PHE A 28 6.61 36.10 23.59
N LYS A 29 7.93 36.19 23.78
CA LYS A 29 8.81 35.02 23.92
C LYS A 29 8.58 34.26 25.23
N THR A 30 8.26 34.93 26.34
CA THR A 30 7.84 34.25 27.59
C THR A 30 6.48 33.58 27.44
N ALA A 31 5.50 34.27 26.86
CA ALA A 31 4.15 33.70 26.64
C ALA A 31 4.17 32.42 25.77
N VAL A 32 5.03 32.36 24.74
CA VAL A 32 5.21 31.15 23.92
C VAL A 32 5.86 30.00 24.73
N LEU A 33 6.81 30.29 25.60
CA LEU A 33 7.44 29.27 26.47
C LEU A 33 6.47 28.77 27.55
N GLU A 34 5.63 29.64 28.10
CA GLU A 34 4.58 29.29 29.07
C GLU A 34 3.51 28.37 28.45
N GLN A 35 3.05 28.67 27.21
CA GLN A 35 2.17 27.80 26.43
C GLN A 35 2.79 26.40 26.21
N GLN A 36 4.08 26.33 25.87
CA GLN A 36 4.79 25.07 25.69
C GLN A 36 4.96 24.28 26.99
N ALA A 37 5.23 24.96 28.12
CA ALA A 37 5.32 24.34 29.44
C ALA A 37 3.98 23.76 29.90
N LEU A 38 2.87 24.45 29.66
CA LEU A 38 1.52 24.01 30.03
C LEU A 38 1.08 22.78 29.20
N ALA A 39 1.37 22.76 27.90
CA ALA A 39 1.17 21.58 27.05
C ALA A 39 1.98 20.35 27.54
N LEU A 40 3.21 20.57 28.04
CA LEU A 40 4.03 19.51 28.64
C LEU A 40 3.51 18.99 29.99
N GLN A 41 2.76 19.80 30.74
CA GLN A 41 2.09 19.34 31.98
C GLN A 41 0.86 18.48 31.66
N ALA A 42 0.06 18.85 30.65
CA ALA A 42 -1.10 18.05 30.20
C ALA A 42 -0.72 16.63 29.75
N HIS A 43 0.44 16.46 29.11
CA HIS A 43 0.95 15.13 28.75
C HIS A 43 1.38 14.26 29.96
N LYS A 44 1.73 14.88 31.10
CA LYS A 44 2.19 14.18 32.32
C LYS A 44 1.03 13.74 33.23
N SER A 45 -0.10 14.47 33.25
CA SER A 45 -1.28 14.05 34.01
C SER A 45 -2.00 12.86 33.36
N ASN A 46 -2.11 12.85 32.02
CA ASN A 46 -2.76 11.76 31.28
C ASN A 46 -2.06 10.39 31.46
N THR A 47 -0.73 10.40 31.66
CA THR A 47 0.07 9.18 31.87
C THR A 47 0.04 8.66 33.32
N GLN A 48 -0.40 9.46 34.29
CA GLN A 48 -0.61 9.00 35.68
C GLN A 48 -1.96 8.28 35.87
N ASN A 49 -2.97 8.62 35.08
CA ASN A 49 -4.34 8.14 35.30
C ASN A 49 -4.66 6.75 34.68
N GLN A 50 -3.72 6.12 33.96
CA GLN A 50 -3.87 4.76 33.44
C GLN A 50 -3.23 3.68 34.33
N SER A 51 -2.62 4.06 35.45
CA SER A 51 -1.81 3.17 36.30
C SER A 51 -2.56 2.58 37.52
N ARG A 52 -3.90 2.70 37.56
CA ARG A 52 -4.71 2.29 38.73
C ARG A 52 -5.54 1.02 38.53
N ASP A 53 -5.75 0.58 37.29
CA ASP A 53 -6.39 -0.70 36.99
C ASP A 53 -5.34 -1.76 36.60
N PHE A 54 -5.70 -3.04 36.73
CA PHE A 54 -4.85 -4.25 36.58
C PHE A 54 -3.99 -4.65 37.78
N ASN A 55 -4.64 -4.88 38.93
CA ASN A 55 -4.11 -5.72 40.00
C ASN A 55 -3.96 -7.19 39.53
N ILE A 56 -2.72 -7.64 39.30
CA ILE A 56 -2.41 -9.04 38.99
C ILE A 56 -1.42 -9.57 40.04
N ARG A 57 -1.82 -10.65 40.73
CA ARG A 57 -1.05 -11.25 41.82
C ARG A 57 0.23 -11.93 41.30
N PRO A 58 1.40 -11.74 41.92
CA PRO A 58 2.57 -12.57 41.64
C PRO A 58 2.37 -13.98 42.26
N GLN A 59 2.83 -15.01 41.55
CA GLN A 59 2.91 -16.37 42.07
C GLN A 59 4.25 -17.02 41.70
N HIS A 60 5.14 -16.98 42.69
CA HIS A 60 6.36 -17.79 42.88
C HIS A 60 7.48 -17.75 41.85
N GLN A 61 8.70 -17.72 42.38
CA GLN A 61 9.95 -17.90 41.65
C GLN A 61 10.21 -19.39 41.38
N ILE A 62 10.91 -19.69 40.29
CA ILE A 62 11.73 -20.90 40.17
C ILE A 62 13.14 -20.43 39.85
N ILE A 63 14.09 -20.76 40.72
CA ILE A 63 15.52 -20.47 40.52
C ILE A 63 16.15 -21.67 39.83
N TYR A 64 16.78 -21.44 38.69
CA TYR A 64 17.84 -22.31 38.17
C TYR A 64 19.05 -21.44 37.83
N HIS A 65 20.20 -21.80 38.40
CA HIS A 65 21.51 -21.37 37.91
C HIS A 65 21.76 -22.09 36.56
N ASP A 66 22.51 -21.57 35.59
CA ASP A 66 23.97 -21.39 35.69
C ASP A 66 24.55 -20.72 34.42
N ARG A 67 25.83 -20.36 34.49
CA ARG A 67 26.79 -19.95 33.44
C ARG A 67 26.37 -20.24 31.97
N ASN A 68 26.11 -19.19 31.17
CA ASN A 68 27.12 -18.66 30.23
C ASN A 68 26.63 -17.51 29.32
N ASP A 69 27.61 -16.72 28.88
CA ASP A 69 27.73 -15.95 27.63
C ASP A 69 26.80 -14.77 27.24
N ARG A 70 27.48 -13.61 27.12
CA ARG A 70 27.27 -12.44 26.24
C ARG A 70 26.27 -11.34 26.66
N ILE A 71 26.82 -10.13 26.75
CA ILE A 71 26.09 -8.85 26.77
C ILE A 71 25.42 -8.67 25.41
N ASN A 72 24.15 -9.05 25.31
CA ASN A 72 23.34 -8.79 24.13
C ASN A 72 22.52 -7.52 24.38
N VAL A 73 22.96 -6.39 23.79
CA VAL A 73 22.26 -5.11 23.90
C VAL A 73 20.85 -5.29 23.32
N LYS A 74 19.84 -5.27 24.18
CA LYS A 74 18.44 -5.34 23.75
C LYS A 74 18.06 -4.03 23.08
N PHE A 75 18.33 -3.95 21.77
CA PHE A 75 17.77 -2.94 20.88
C PHE A 75 16.28 -2.82 21.18
N SER A 76 15.83 -1.61 21.54
CA SER A 76 14.48 -1.38 22.02
C SER A 76 13.48 -1.89 20.98
N GLN A 77 12.56 -2.76 21.39
CA GLN A 77 11.45 -3.17 20.55
C GLN A 77 10.51 -1.98 20.45
N GLU A 78 10.76 -1.09 19.47
CA GLU A 78 9.85 0.00 19.14
C GLU A 78 8.44 -0.56 19.04
N THR A 79 7.53 0.01 19.84
CA THR A 79 6.14 -0.42 19.89
C THR A 79 5.54 -0.31 18.50
N THR A 80 5.45 -1.44 17.81
CA THR A 80 4.86 -1.52 16.47
C THR A 80 3.40 -1.12 16.62
N VAL A 81 3.11 0.15 16.32
CA VAL A 81 1.76 0.70 16.36
C VAL A 81 0.90 -0.15 15.46
N ILE A 82 0.06 -0.98 16.08
CA ILE A 82 -0.80 -1.90 15.36
C ILE A 82 -1.81 -1.02 14.63
N MET A 83 -1.60 -0.83 13.33
CA MET A 83 -2.56 -0.19 12.43
C MET A 83 -3.76 -1.12 12.16
N SER A 84 -4.35 -1.58 13.27
CA SER A 84 -5.76 -1.91 13.31
C SER A 84 -6.50 -0.66 12.88
N TYR A 85 -7.30 -0.77 11.82
CA TYR A 85 -8.30 0.25 11.55
C TYR A 85 -9.20 0.33 12.80
N PRO A 86 -9.43 1.53 13.39
CA PRO A 86 -10.28 1.66 14.57
C PRO A 86 -11.77 1.48 14.24
N ALA A 87 -12.11 1.34 12.95
CA ALA A 87 -13.45 1.07 12.45
C ALA A 87 -13.57 -0.37 11.91
N SER A 88 -14.74 -0.98 12.08
CA SER A 88 -15.03 -2.29 11.50
C SER A 88 -15.05 -2.24 9.97
N SER A 89 -14.76 -3.38 9.32
CA SER A 89 -14.80 -3.48 7.85
C SER A 89 -16.18 -3.20 7.24
N ASP A 90 -17.23 -3.27 8.04
CA ASP A 90 -18.61 -3.10 7.58
C ASP A 90 -19.05 -1.64 7.70
N LEU A 91 -18.63 -0.93 8.75
CA LEU A 91 -18.71 0.54 8.80
C LEU A 91 -17.88 1.17 7.66
N LEU A 92 -16.66 0.67 7.42
CA LEU A 92 -15.84 1.10 6.29
C LEU A 92 -16.50 0.83 4.93
N TRP A 93 -17.26 -0.27 4.78
CA TRP A 93 -18.03 -0.51 3.57
C TRP A 93 -19.19 0.47 3.41
N GLU A 94 -19.99 0.69 4.45
CA GLU A 94 -21.16 1.58 4.37
C GLU A 94 -20.77 3.05 4.11
N ILE A 95 -19.64 3.50 4.65
CA ILE A 95 -19.06 4.80 4.29
C ILE A 95 -18.59 4.82 2.83
N THR A 96 -17.83 3.80 2.38
CA THR A 96 -17.10 3.86 1.09
C THR A 96 -17.87 3.37 -0.14
N ARG A 97 -18.99 2.64 0.05
CA ARG A 97 -19.73 1.93 -1.02
C ARG A 97 -20.21 2.82 -2.17
N ASN A 98 -20.41 4.12 -1.94
CA ASN A 98 -20.94 5.06 -2.94
C ASN A 98 -19.96 6.15 -3.41
N ASN A 99 -18.86 6.40 -2.68
CA ASN A 99 -17.97 7.57 -2.83
C ASN A 99 -16.47 7.23 -2.97
N SER A 100 -16.07 5.96 -2.85
CA SER A 100 -14.66 5.54 -2.96
C SER A 100 -14.01 6.00 -4.28
N SER A 101 -12.78 6.52 -4.21
CA SER A 101 -11.98 6.89 -5.39
C SER A 101 -11.67 5.74 -6.35
N PHE A 102 -11.77 4.48 -5.88
CA PHE A 102 -11.63 3.30 -6.74
C PHE A 102 -12.89 2.97 -7.55
N LEU A 103 -14.06 3.54 -7.22
CA LEU A 103 -15.36 3.19 -7.82
C LEU A 103 -15.54 3.87 -9.19
N VAL A 104 -15.60 3.05 -10.24
CA VAL A 104 -15.93 3.47 -11.61
C VAL A 104 -17.39 3.13 -11.91
N LYS A 105 -18.23 4.17 -11.97
CA LYS A 105 -19.64 4.08 -12.36
C LYS A 105 -19.72 4.24 -13.89
N ARG A 106 -20.27 3.25 -14.62
CA ARG A 106 -20.53 3.35 -16.06
C ARG A 106 -22.03 3.34 -16.35
N LYS A 107 -22.48 4.17 -17.29
CA LYS A 107 -23.85 4.10 -17.83
C LYS A 107 -24.01 2.92 -18.80
N THR A 108 -22.97 2.61 -19.57
CA THR A 108 -22.94 1.47 -20.51
C THR A 108 -22.65 0.14 -19.80
N GLY A 109 -23.24 -0.95 -20.30
CA GLY A 109 -23.15 -2.27 -19.69
C GLY A 109 -23.99 -2.39 -18.42
N SER A 110 -25.30 -2.20 -18.55
CA SER A 110 -26.32 -2.43 -17.50
C SER A 110 -26.01 -1.78 -16.13
N GLY A 111 -25.40 -0.59 -16.13
CA GLY A 111 -25.09 0.16 -14.90
C GLY A 111 -24.01 -0.47 -14.00
N VAL A 112 -23.21 -1.42 -14.50
CA VAL A 112 -22.24 -2.18 -13.68
C VAL A 112 -21.23 -1.26 -12.98
N ARG A 113 -21.11 -1.45 -11.66
CA ARG A 113 -20.16 -0.74 -10.79
C ARG A 113 -18.82 -1.47 -10.74
N LEU A 114 -17.82 -0.91 -11.41
CA LEU A 114 -16.47 -1.45 -11.46
C LEU A 114 -15.57 -0.81 -10.40
N SER A 115 -14.45 -1.46 -10.08
CA SER A 115 -13.47 -1.00 -9.10
C SER A 115 -12.04 -1.07 -9.67
N ARG A 116 -11.25 -0.01 -9.47
CA ARG A 116 -9.83 0.09 -9.85
C ARG A 116 -8.85 -0.39 -8.76
N ASP A 117 -9.37 -0.90 -7.64
CA ASP A 117 -8.57 -1.39 -6.51
C ASP A 117 -7.59 -2.51 -6.94
N PRO A 118 -6.27 -2.39 -6.73
CA PRO A 118 -5.30 -3.43 -7.09
C PRO A 118 -5.45 -4.72 -6.27
N LEU A 119 -6.13 -4.67 -5.12
CA LEU A 119 -6.45 -5.80 -4.24
C LEU A 119 -7.83 -6.42 -4.56
N ASN A 120 -8.39 -6.16 -5.74
CA ASN A 120 -9.67 -6.71 -6.22
C ASN A 120 -9.47 -7.64 -7.43
N LEU A 121 -9.81 -8.93 -7.26
CA LEU A 121 -9.58 -9.95 -8.29
C LEU A 121 -10.54 -9.90 -9.49
N ARG A 122 -11.73 -9.33 -9.34
CA ARG A 122 -12.75 -9.27 -10.41
C ARG A 122 -12.95 -7.87 -11.00
N ASN A 123 -12.32 -6.85 -10.42
CA ASN A 123 -12.60 -5.43 -10.68
C ASN A 123 -14.09 -5.06 -10.53
N VAL A 124 -14.86 -5.80 -9.72
CA VAL A 124 -16.27 -5.53 -9.40
C VAL A 124 -16.34 -4.84 -8.03
N HIS A 125 -17.05 -3.71 -7.94
CA HIS A 125 -17.20 -2.98 -6.69
C HIS A 125 -18.23 -3.65 -5.76
N SER A 126 -17.74 -4.45 -4.82
CA SER A 126 -18.58 -5.28 -3.92
C SER A 126 -17.87 -5.61 -2.61
N ARG A 127 -18.63 -5.80 -1.53
CA ARG A 127 -18.14 -6.09 -0.17
C ARG A 127 -17.11 -7.23 -0.11
N LYS A 128 -17.35 -8.34 -0.84
CA LYS A 128 -16.43 -9.50 -0.93
C LYS A 128 -15.07 -9.15 -1.53
N HIS A 129 -15.03 -8.25 -2.52
CA HIS A 129 -13.86 -8.00 -3.37
C HIS A 129 -13.17 -6.65 -3.13
N SER A 130 -13.74 -5.77 -2.30
CA SER A 130 -13.09 -4.51 -1.91
C SER A 130 -11.87 -4.81 -1.03
N GLY A 131 -10.67 -4.64 -1.57
CA GLY A 131 -9.43 -4.94 -0.89
C GLY A 131 -9.01 -3.83 0.07
N ALA A 132 -9.34 -2.57 -0.24
CA ALA A 132 -9.21 -1.45 0.69
C ALA A 132 -9.93 -1.74 2.03
N VAL A 133 -11.21 -2.14 1.97
CA VAL A 133 -12.11 -2.30 3.11
C VAL A 133 -11.90 -3.60 3.90
N ASN A 134 -11.50 -4.70 3.25
CA ASN A 134 -11.31 -5.98 3.95
C ASN A 134 -9.96 -6.05 4.69
N ASN A 135 -9.96 -6.67 5.87
CA ASN A 135 -8.74 -6.99 6.62
C ASN A 135 -7.83 -7.98 5.88
N GLN A 136 -8.43 -8.88 5.11
CA GLN A 136 -7.74 -9.85 4.26
C GLN A 136 -8.17 -9.65 2.80
N ALA A 137 -7.18 -9.43 1.94
CA ALA A 137 -7.40 -9.12 0.53
C ALA A 137 -6.27 -9.71 -0.32
N ILE A 138 -6.62 -10.09 -1.55
CA ILE A 138 -5.70 -10.68 -2.53
C ILE A 138 -5.83 -9.89 -3.82
N GLY A 139 -4.72 -9.31 -4.28
CA GLY A 139 -4.60 -8.70 -5.59
C GLY A 139 -3.73 -9.55 -6.50
N ILE A 140 -3.97 -9.49 -7.81
CA ILE A 140 -2.99 -9.94 -8.79
C ILE A 140 -2.90 -8.86 -9.86
N VAL A 141 -1.70 -8.29 -9.98
CA VAL A 141 -1.39 -7.19 -10.89
C VAL A 141 -0.31 -7.64 -11.87
N PRO A 142 -0.23 -7.03 -13.07
CA PRO A 142 0.89 -7.28 -13.97
C PRO A 142 2.23 -6.89 -13.32
N SER A 143 3.28 -7.62 -13.66
CA SER A 143 4.66 -7.33 -13.27
C SER A 143 5.52 -7.07 -14.51
N GLY A 144 6.65 -6.37 -14.33
CA GLY A 144 7.54 -5.98 -15.42
C GLY A 144 7.96 -7.14 -16.33
N LYS A 145 8.13 -6.85 -17.62
CA LYS A 145 8.52 -7.81 -18.68
C LYS A 145 7.54 -9.00 -18.83
N GLY A 146 6.27 -8.84 -18.47
CA GLY A 146 5.23 -9.87 -18.67
C GLY A 146 5.11 -10.90 -17.54
N GLY A 147 5.62 -10.57 -16.35
CA GLY A 147 5.36 -11.33 -15.13
C GLY A 147 4.00 -10.99 -14.50
N ILE A 148 3.73 -11.56 -13.33
CA ILE A 148 2.59 -11.17 -12.48
C ILE A 148 3.05 -11.02 -11.03
N SER A 149 2.49 -10.07 -10.30
CA SER A 149 2.73 -9.89 -8.86
C SER A 149 1.46 -10.22 -8.09
N LEU A 150 1.58 -11.14 -7.14
CA LEU A 150 0.59 -11.41 -6.10
C LEU A 150 0.72 -10.36 -5.01
N LEU A 151 -0.38 -9.71 -4.66
CA LEU A 151 -0.50 -8.76 -3.57
C LEU A 151 -1.34 -9.37 -2.45
N THR A 152 -0.91 -9.30 -1.19
CA THR A 152 -1.70 -9.79 -0.04
C THR A 152 -1.58 -8.85 1.16
N LYS A 153 -2.67 -8.64 1.91
CA LYS A 153 -2.62 -7.89 3.18
C LYS A 153 -2.00 -8.74 4.30
N LYS A 154 -0.98 -8.22 4.99
CA LYS A 154 -0.36 -8.83 6.18
C LYS A 154 -1.32 -8.74 7.37
N LYS A 155 -1.58 -9.86 8.05
CA LYS A 155 -2.37 -9.91 9.29
C LYS A 155 -1.70 -9.02 10.36
N GLY A 156 -2.51 -8.29 11.14
CA GLY A 156 -2.06 -7.37 12.19
C GLY A 156 -1.72 -5.97 11.68
N THR A 157 -0.82 -5.84 10.69
CA THR A 157 -0.33 -4.51 10.26
C THR A 157 -1.08 -3.91 9.07
N GLY A 158 -1.97 -4.65 8.40
CA GLY A 158 -2.74 -4.18 7.23
C GLY A 158 -1.94 -3.93 5.94
N ALA A 159 -0.62 -3.75 6.05
CA ALA A 159 0.32 -3.50 4.96
C ALA A 159 0.24 -4.54 3.84
N THR A 160 0.38 -4.09 2.59
CA THR A 160 0.36 -4.97 1.41
C THR A 160 1.73 -5.52 1.11
N ILE A 161 1.88 -6.84 1.15
CA ILE A 161 3.07 -7.57 0.69
C ILE A 161 2.90 -7.87 -0.80
N SER A 162 3.93 -7.60 -1.59
CA SER A 162 4.02 -8.00 -3.01
C SER A 162 4.96 -9.19 -3.17
N GLN A 163 4.60 -10.14 -4.05
CA GLN A 163 5.40 -11.29 -4.45
C GLN A 163 5.37 -11.42 -5.97
N SER A 164 6.50 -11.10 -6.63
CA SER A 164 6.59 -11.00 -8.09
C SER A 164 7.09 -12.29 -8.74
N TYR A 165 6.29 -12.88 -9.61
CA TYR A 165 6.64 -14.04 -10.43
C TYR A 165 7.13 -13.59 -11.81
N LYS A 166 8.39 -13.88 -12.11
CA LYS A 166 9.00 -13.66 -13.44
C LYS A 166 8.25 -14.48 -14.51
N PRO A 167 8.18 -14.01 -15.77
CA PRO A 167 7.66 -14.81 -16.88
C PRO A 167 8.46 -16.12 -17.02
N SER A 168 7.79 -17.21 -17.38
CA SER A 168 8.39 -18.54 -17.53
C SER A 168 7.68 -19.35 -18.59
N LYS A 169 8.40 -20.30 -19.21
CA LYS A 169 7.85 -21.29 -20.17
C LYS A 169 6.70 -22.12 -19.56
N THR A 170 6.66 -22.27 -18.23
CA THR A 170 5.55 -22.93 -17.52
C THR A 170 5.02 -22.07 -16.36
N SER A 171 3.73 -21.75 -16.38
CA SER A 171 3.08 -20.99 -15.30
C SER A 171 2.61 -21.83 -14.11
N ARG A 172 2.74 -23.18 -14.18
CA ARG A 172 2.27 -24.13 -13.14
C ARG A 172 2.79 -23.77 -11.74
N LYS A 173 4.08 -23.42 -11.60
CA LYS A 173 4.66 -23.03 -10.30
C LYS A 173 4.01 -21.75 -9.74
N ALA A 174 3.71 -20.75 -10.58
CA ALA A 174 3.06 -19.51 -10.14
C ALA A 174 1.62 -19.79 -9.66
N TYR A 175 0.83 -20.56 -10.44
CA TYR A 175 -0.53 -20.94 -10.04
C TYR A 175 -0.56 -21.72 -8.72
N VAL A 176 0.39 -22.65 -8.50
CA VAL A 176 0.48 -23.39 -7.23
C VAL A 176 0.80 -22.45 -6.05
N GLN A 177 1.65 -21.43 -6.21
CA GLN A 177 1.92 -20.48 -5.12
C GLN A 177 0.77 -19.50 -4.87
N ILE A 178 0.05 -19.09 -5.91
CA ILE A 178 -1.18 -18.28 -5.79
C ILE A 178 -2.30 -19.08 -5.11
N ALA A 179 -2.47 -20.35 -5.49
CA ALA A 179 -3.39 -21.27 -4.83
C ALA A 179 -3.02 -21.47 -3.34
N ASN A 180 -1.72 -21.65 -3.04
CA ASN A 180 -1.21 -21.82 -1.68
C ASN A 180 -1.38 -20.58 -0.79
N SER A 181 -1.05 -19.38 -1.29
CA SER A 181 -1.22 -18.13 -0.53
C SER A 181 -2.69 -17.82 -0.22
N THR A 182 -3.62 -18.37 -1.01
CA THR A 182 -5.05 -18.18 -0.84
C THR A 182 -5.65 -19.16 0.19
N THR A 183 -5.20 -20.43 0.22
CA THR A 183 -5.79 -21.46 1.11
C THR A 183 -4.96 -21.84 2.34
N LYS A 184 -3.63 -21.69 2.33
CA LYS A 184 -2.80 -22.05 3.50
C LYS A 184 -3.09 -21.09 4.66
N LYS A 185 -2.98 -21.61 5.89
CA LYS A 185 -3.27 -20.89 7.15
C LYS A 185 -4.70 -20.29 7.20
N GLY A 186 -5.64 -20.85 6.43
CA GLY A 186 -7.04 -20.43 6.42
C GLY A 186 -7.28 -18.99 5.92
N TYR A 187 -6.46 -18.49 4.97
CA TYR A 187 -6.50 -17.07 4.61
C TYR A 187 -7.81 -16.63 3.95
N ARG A 188 -8.07 -16.96 2.67
CA ARG A 188 -9.29 -16.60 1.93
C ARG A 188 -9.61 -17.59 0.82
N ALA A 189 -9.94 -18.83 1.19
CA ALA A 189 -10.24 -19.89 0.22
C ALA A 189 -11.35 -19.50 -0.78
N ASP A 190 -12.27 -18.62 -0.39
CA ASP A 190 -13.35 -18.03 -1.19
C ASP A 190 -12.89 -17.25 -2.43
N LEU A 191 -11.60 -16.90 -2.52
CA LEU A 191 -10.98 -16.18 -3.64
C LEU A 191 -10.05 -17.04 -4.50
N ARG A 192 -9.89 -18.33 -4.20
CA ARG A 192 -8.91 -19.22 -4.86
C ARG A 192 -9.11 -19.28 -6.38
N GLU A 193 -10.36 -19.40 -6.81
CA GLU A 193 -10.72 -19.55 -8.23
C GLU A 193 -10.56 -18.22 -8.98
N ASP A 194 -11.11 -17.13 -8.44
CA ASP A 194 -10.94 -15.78 -8.98
C ASP A 194 -9.44 -15.41 -9.12
N ALA A 195 -8.60 -15.84 -8.16
CA ALA A 195 -7.16 -15.61 -8.18
C ALA A 195 -6.45 -16.39 -9.30
N ILE A 196 -6.72 -17.70 -9.43
CA ILE A 196 -6.14 -18.52 -10.49
C ILE A 196 -6.65 -18.06 -11.87
N ALA A 197 -7.93 -17.71 -11.99
CA ALA A 197 -8.53 -17.18 -13.20
C ALA A 197 -7.84 -15.88 -13.65
N ARG A 198 -7.73 -14.87 -12.76
CA ARG A 198 -7.05 -13.60 -13.04
C ARG A 198 -5.58 -13.79 -13.41
N ALA A 199 -4.86 -14.63 -12.68
CA ALA A 199 -3.47 -14.98 -13.01
C ALA A 199 -3.36 -15.59 -14.40
N SER A 200 -4.27 -16.50 -14.77
CA SER A 200 -4.28 -17.15 -16.07
C SER A 200 -4.62 -16.20 -17.22
N ALA A 201 -5.51 -15.22 -16.98
CA ALA A 201 -5.85 -14.18 -17.95
C ALA A 201 -4.65 -13.25 -18.23
N LEU A 202 -4.00 -12.73 -17.18
CA LEU A 202 -2.79 -11.89 -17.31
C LEU A 202 -1.63 -12.65 -18.00
N ILE A 203 -1.40 -13.91 -17.61
CA ILE A 203 -0.38 -14.75 -18.26
C ILE A 203 -0.76 -15.11 -19.70
N ARG A 204 -2.05 -15.14 -20.06
CA ARG A 204 -2.50 -15.32 -21.45
C ARG A 204 -2.29 -14.05 -22.27
N SER A 205 -2.61 -12.87 -21.74
CA SER A 205 -2.41 -11.58 -22.46
C SER A 205 -0.94 -11.24 -22.70
N TYR A 206 0.00 -11.75 -21.90
CA TYR A 206 1.44 -11.58 -22.15
C TYR A 206 2.08 -12.64 -23.05
N ARG A 207 1.34 -13.66 -23.50
CA ARG A 207 1.84 -14.57 -24.54
C ARG A 207 1.73 -13.84 -25.88
N LYS A 208 2.81 -13.88 -26.66
CA LYS A 208 2.76 -13.51 -28.08
C LYS A 208 1.64 -14.32 -28.75
N SER A 209 0.95 -13.71 -29.72
CA SER A 209 -0.04 -14.39 -30.55
C SER A 209 0.54 -15.70 -31.09
N VAL A 210 -0.32 -16.73 -31.17
CA VAL A 210 0.05 -17.99 -31.79
C VAL A 210 0.38 -17.68 -33.25
N LYS A 211 1.63 -17.94 -33.66
CA LYS A 211 2.02 -17.80 -35.08
C LYS A 211 1.12 -18.71 -35.92
N PRO A 212 0.71 -18.29 -37.14
CA PRO A 212 -0.08 -19.16 -38.01
C PRO A 212 0.61 -20.51 -38.17
N THR A 213 -0.18 -21.58 -38.17
CA THR A 213 0.30 -22.95 -38.27
C THR A 213 1.11 -23.07 -39.56
N LYS A 214 2.41 -23.34 -39.46
CA LYS A 214 3.26 -23.42 -40.66
C LYS A 214 2.79 -24.59 -41.52
N GLU A 215 2.56 -24.31 -42.79
CA GLU A 215 2.22 -25.31 -43.81
C GLU A 215 3.14 -26.52 -43.74
N SER A 216 2.54 -27.71 -43.80
CA SER A 216 3.27 -28.97 -43.74
C SER A 216 4.04 -29.18 -45.03
N LYS A 217 5.37 -29.07 -44.99
CA LYS A 217 6.22 -29.40 -46.14
C LYS A 217 5.95 -30.85 -46.58
N PRO A 218 5.70 -31.11 -47.88
CA PRO A 218 5.48 -32.47 -48.37
C PRO A 218 6.70 -33.37 -48.06
N ARG A 219 6.42 -34.54 -47.47
CA ARG A 219 7.44 -35.53 -47.07
C ARG A 219 7.39 -36.74 -48.02
N GLY A 220 8.56 -37.24 -48.40
CA GLY A 220 8.71 -38.27 -49.43
C GLY A 220 8.67 -37.72 -50.86
N SER A 221 9.14 -38.52 -51.82
CA SER A 221 9.18 -38.16 -53.25
C SER A 221 7.79 -37.94 -53.84
N LYS A 222 6.86 -38.87 -53.59
CA LYS A 222 5.48 -38.82 -54.14
C LYS A 222 4.72 -37.55 -53.75
N ALA A 223 4.85 -37.09 -52.50
CA ALA A 223 4.21 -35.86 -52.03
C ALA A 223 4.87 -34.59 -52.59
N LYS A 224 6.18 -34.62 -52.90
CA LYS A 224 6.84 -33.52 -53.61
C LYS A 224 6.38 -33.45 -55.07
N ALA A 225 6.24 -34.59 -55.73
CA ALA A 225 5.74 -34.66 -57.10
C ALA A 225 4.31 -34.12 -57.21
N SER A 226 3.39 -34.54 -56.32
CA SER A 226 2.02 -34.03 -56.31
C SER A 226 1.92 -32.52 -55.98
N ALA A 227 2.82 -32.00 -55.16
CA ALA A 227 2.89 -30.56 -54.88
C ALA A 227 3.44 -29.76 -56.07
N ALA A 228 4.42 -30.32 -56.80
CA ALA A 228 4.94 -29.71 -58.02
C ALA A 228 3.91 -29.69 -59.16
N SER A 229 3.17 -30.79 -59.35
CA SER A 229 2.12 -30.87 -60.38
C SER A 229 0.90 -30.00 -60.08
N ALA A 230 0.60 -29.73 -58.81
CA ALA A 230 -0.43 -28.77 -58.42
C ALA A 230 0.04 -27.32 -58.69
N ALA A 231 1.28 -26.99 -58.32
CA ALA A 231 1.84 -25.66 -58.56
C ALA A 231 2.02 -25.28 -60.04
N SER A 232 1.96 -26.26 -60.96
CA SER A 232 1.96 -26.06 -62.41
C SER A 232 0.56 -26.04 -63.04
N ALA A 233 -0.51 -26.09 -62.24
CA ALA A 233 -1.91 -26.12 -62.70
C ALA A 233 -2.73 -24.87 -62.32
N ASP A 234 -2.18 -24.00 -61.45
CA ASP A 234 -2.74 -22.69 -61.08
C ASP A 234 -2.08 -21.53 -61.88
N LEU A 235 -1.59 -21.81 -63.10
CA LEU A 235 -0.95 -20.88 -64.06
C LEU A 235 -1.56 -21.00 -65.45
#